data_AF-A0A3M8CH64-F1
#
_entry.id   AF-A0A3M8CH64-F1
#
_cell.length_a   1.000
_cell.length_b   1.000
_cell.length_c   1.000
_cell.angle_alpha   90.00
_cell.angle_beta   90.00
_cell.angle_gamma   90.00
#
_symmetry.space_group_name_H-M   'P 1'
#
loop_
_entity.id
_entity.type
_entity.pdbx_description
1 polymer ?
#
loop_
_entity_poly.entity_id
_entity_poly.type
_entity_poly.pdbx_seq_one_letter_code
_entity_poly.pdbx_strand_id
1 'polypeptide(L)' 'MRMSYRRLMEVLRFLLLFVTCTLLSYGIISFLSHAFLPSNPYHEPDGEAVKVVKLIHSSEPQDWEGYLARLQLFYVTGE' A
#
# COMPACT_ATOMS: atom_id res chain seq x y z
N MET A 1 -37.02 -34.03 -0.69
CA MET A 1 -37.00 -32.63 -0.22
C MET A 1 -37.62 -31.73 -1.28
N ARG A 2 -38.87 -31.29 -1.11
CA ARG A 2 -39.50 -30.29 -1.98
C ARG A 2 -39.11 -28.91 -1.43
N MET A 3 -37.93 -28.41 -1.83
CA MET A 3 -37.56 -27.02 -1.56
C MET A 3 -38.64 -26.14 -2.20
N SER A 4 -39.41 -25.44 -1.37
CA SER A 4 -40.49 -24.57 -1.85
C SER A 4 -39.88 -23.48 -2.73
N TYR A 5 -40.34 -23.37 -3.98
CA TYR A 5 -39.84 -22.42 -4.98
C TYR A 5 -39.77 -20.97 -4.46
N ARG A 6 -40.66 -20.62 -3.52
CA ARG A 6 -40.66 -19.37 -2.76
C ARG A 6 -39.37 -19.09 -1.99
N ARG A 7 -38.84 -20.10 -1.29
CA ARG A 7 -37.59 -19.99 -0.52
C ARG A 7 -36.40 -19.74 -1.43
N LEU A 8 -36.40 -20.38 -2.60
CA LEU A 8 -35.35 -20.23 -3.61
C LEU A 8 -35.33 -18.81 -4.20
N MET A 9 -36.51 -18.21 -4.45
CA MET A 9 -36.61 -16.81 -4.88
C MET A 9 -36.15 -15.81 -3.80
N GLU A 10 -36.45 -16.08 -2.53
CA GLU A 10 -35.96 -15.23 -1.42
C GLU A 10 -34.44 -15.28 -1.30
N VAL A 11 -33.84 -16.46 -1.38
CA VAL A 11 -32.39 -16.64 -1.36
C VAL A 11 -31.74 -15.97 -2.57
N LEU A 12 -32.32 -16.12 -3.75
CA LEU A 12 -31.80 -15.47 -4.96
C LEU A 12 -31.84 -13.95 -4.83
N ARG A 13 -32.93 -13.39 -4.29
CA ARG A 13 -33.06 -11.94 -4.06
C ARG A 13 -32.05 -11.43 -3.05
N PHE A 14 -31.83 -12.17 -1.96
CA PHE A 14 -30.79 -11.84 -0.98
C PHE A 14 -29.39 -11.92 -1.59
N LEU A 15 -29.11 -12.97 -2.36
CA LEU A 15 -27.83 -13.14 -3.04
C LEU A 15 -27.57 -12.01 -4.03
N LEU A 16 -28.58 -11.59 -4.79
CA LEU A 16 -28.47 -10.49 -5.74
C LEU A 16 -28.16 -9.17 -5.02
N LEU A 17 -28.87 -8.88 -3.92
CA LEU A 17 -28.58 -7.72 -3.07
C LEU A 17 -27.17 -7.76 -2.46
N PHE A 18 -26.72 -8.93 -2.03
CA PHE A 18 -25.39 -9.12 -1.48
C PHE A 18 -24.30 -8.89 -2.52
N VAL A 19 -24.46 -9.46 -3.72
CA VAL A 19 -23.50 -9.30 -4.82
C VAL A 19 -23.42 -7.85 -5.28
N THR A 20 -24.56 -7.16 -5.44
CA THR A 20 -24.56 -5.74 -5.83
C THR A 20 -23.92 -4.87 -4.77
N CYS A 21 -24.23 -5.09 -3.48
CA CYS A 21 -23.59 -4.38 -2.38
C CYS A 21 -22.07 -4.61 -2.34
N THR A 22 -21.64 -5.85 -2.57
CA THR A 22 -20.21 -6.23 -2.56
C THR A 22 -19.46 -5.57 -3.71
N LEU A 23 -20.00 -5.61 -4.93
CA LEU A 23 -19.41 -4.96 -6.10
C LEU A 23 -19.34 -3.44 -5.94
N LEU A 24 -20.41 -2.85 -5.40
CA LEU A 24 -20.48 -1.40 -5.17
C LEU A 24 -19.44 -0.98 -4.12
N SER A 25 -19.33 -1.72 -3.02
CA SER A 25 -18.33 -1.47 -1.98
C SER A 25 -16.90 -1.62 -2.52
N TYR A 26 -16.63 -2.68 -3.30
CA TYR A 26 -15.35 -2.89 -3.94
C TYR A 26 -14.99 -1.75 -4.90
N GLY A 27 -15.94 -1.30 -5.72
CA GLY A 27 -15.74 -0.16 -6.63
C GLY A 27 -15.39 1.13 -5.89
N ILE A 28 -16.09 1.43 -4.80
CA ILE A 28 -15.79 2.61 -3.96
C ILE A 28 -14.38 2.50 -3.36
N ILE A 29 -14.05 1.36 -2.76
CA ILE A 29 -12.73 1.14 -2.14
C ILE A 29 -11.62 1.23 -3.17
N SER A 30 -11.80 0.65 -4.36
CA SER A 30 -10.82 0.71 -5.43
C SER A 30 -10.64 2.11 -5.99
N PHE A 31 -11.72 2.89 -6.07
CA PHE A 31 -11.66 4.29 -6.50
C PHE A 31 -10.93 5.14 -5.46
N LEU A 32 -11.27 4.98 -4.18
CA LEU A 32 -10.58 5.65 -3.08
C LEU A 32 -9.11 5.24 -3.02
N SER A 33 -8.78 3.96 -3.18
CA SER A 33 -7.39 3.49 -3.12
C SER A 33 -6.53 4.08 -4.23
N HIS A 34 -7.06 4.24 -5.45
CA HIS A 34 -6.36 4.94 -6.53
C HIS A 34 -6.21 6.44 -6.27
N ALA A 35 -7.16 7.06 -5.55
CA ALA A 35 -7.08 8.47 -5.20
C ALA A 35 -6.08 8.73 -4.06
N PHE A 36 -5.94 7.80 -3.11
CA PHE A 36 -5.09 7.96 -1.92
C PHE A 36 -3.69 7.36 -2.06
N LEU A 37 -3.52 6.28 -2.83
CA LEU A 37 -2.20 5.76 -3.17
C LEU A 37 -1.84 6.19 -4.60
N PRO A 38 -0.76 6.97 -4.81
CA PRO A 38 -0.24 7.15 -6.15
C PRO A 38 0.07 5.76 -6.73
N SER A 39 -0.42 5.51 -7.94
CA SER A 39 -0.37 4.21 -8.63
C SER A 39 1.03 3.65 -8.82
N ASN A 40 2.07 4.43 -8.56
CA ASN A 40 3.45 4.01 -8.72
C ASN A 40 4.38 4.64 -7.66
N PRO A 41 4.43 4.09 -6.42
CA PRO A 41 5.33 4.59 -5.38
C PRO A 41 6.81 4.31 -5.68
N TYR A 42 7.12 3.48 -6.69
CA TYR A 42 8.47 3.09 -7.09
C TYR A 42 8.74 3.37 -8.57
N HIS A 43 8.12 4.41 -9.15
CA HIS A 43 8.46 4.81 -10.51
C HIS A 43 9.94 5.18 -10.54
N GLU A 44 10.71 4.51 -11.39
CA GLU A 44 12.10 4.89 -11.64
C GLU A 44 12.07 6.32 -12.21
N PRO A 45 12.78 7.28 -11.60
CA PRO A 45 12.68 8.68 -12.00
C PRO A 45 13.17 8.82 -13.45
N ASP A 46 12.34 9.41 -14.30
CA ASP A 46 12.75 9.77 -15.66
C ASP A 46 13.78 10.90 -15.60
N GLY A 47 15.05 10.53 -15.71
CA GLY A 47 16.19 11.44 -15.67
C GLY A 47 17.50 10.67 -15.65
N GLU A 48 18.56 11.28 -16.20
CA GLU A 48 19.90 10.68 -16.16
C GLU A 48 20.30 10.46 -14.70
N ALA A 49 20.62 9.21 -14.33
CA ALA A 49 21.04 8.86 -12.98
C ALA A 49 22.39 9.52 -12.69
N VAL A 50 22.37 10.76 -12.21
CA VAL A 50 23.54 11.41 -11.65
C VAL A 50 23.84 10.66 -10.37
N LYS A 51 24.71 9.65 -10.46
CA LYS A 51 25.28 8.96 -9.32
C LYS A 51 25.95 10.03 -8.46
N VAL A 52 25.24 10.49 -7.43
CA VAL A 52 25.81 11.33 -6.38
C VAL A 52 26.84 10.45 -5.71
N VAL A 53 28.08 10.56 -6.17
CA VAL A 53 29.22 10.08 -5.44
C VAL A 53 29.21 10.89 -4.16
N LYS A 54 28.55 10.38 -3.11
CA LYS A 54 28.82 10.80 -1.74
C LYS A 54 30.34 10.75 -1.66
N LEU A 55 30.98 11.91 -1.49
CA LEU A 55 32.42 11.95 -1.23
C LEU A 55 32.66 10.96 -0.10
N ILE A 56 33.30 9.83 -0.43
CA ILE A 56 33.69 8.77 0.50
C ILE A 56 34.89 9.30 1.29
N HIS A 57 34.69 10.44 1.96
CA HIS A 57 35.64 11.15 2.80
C HIS A 57 34.95 11.85 3.98
N SER A 58 33.64 11.67 4.17
CA SER A 58 33.08 11.80 5.51
C SER A 58 33.43 10.54 6.26
N SER A 59 34.42 10.63 7.16
CA SER A 59 34.85 9.57 8.07
C SER A 59 33.65 8.74 8.52
N GLU A 60 33.56 7.49 8.07
CA GLU A 60 32.65 6.56 8.72
C GLU A 60 33.03 6.55 10.21
N PRO A 61 32.07 6.74 11.13
CA PRO A 61 32.38 6.60 12.53
C PRO A 61 32.77 5.15 12.79
N GLN A 62 34.08 4.88 12.88
CA GLN A 62 34.62 3.59 13.30
C GLN A 62 34.34 3.29 14.79
N ASP A 63 33.86 4.29 15.54
CA ASP A 63 33.56 4.19 16.96
C ASP A 63 32.09 3.85 17.24
N TRP A 64 31.88 3.12 18.34
CA TRP A 64 30.58 2.69 18.84
C TRP A 64 29.57 3.84 18.98
N GLU A 65 30.03 5.01 19.42
CA GLU A 65 29.16 6.18 19.59
C GLU A 65 28.57 6.69 18.27
N GLY A 66 29.33 6.66 17.17
CA GLY A 66 28.82 7.12 15.90
C GLY A 66 27.90 6.11 15.20
N TYR A 67 28.05 4.80 15.50
CA TYR A 67 27.03 3.81 15.14
C TYR A 67 25.70 4.06 15.87
N LEU A 68 25.77 4.40 17.17
CA LEU A 68 24.58 4.69 17.97
C LEU A 68 23.87 5.99 17.53
N ALA A 69 24.64 7.03 17.22
CA ALA A 69 24.10 8.28 16.66
C ALA A 69 23.39 8.06 15.32
N ARG A 70 23.96 7.21 14.44
CA ARG A 70 23.32 6.85 13.17
C ARG A 70 22.03 6.06 13.36
N LEU A 71 22.00 5.15 14.34
CA LEU A 71 20.80 4.40 14.69
C LEU A 71 19.69 5.32 15.20
N GLN A 72 20.02 6.30 16.04
CA GLN A 72 19.06 7.29 16.53
C GLN A 72 18.49 8.14 15.39
N LEU A 73 19.35 8.58 14.45
CA LEU A 73 18.93 9.33 13.27
C LEU A 73 17.95 8.54 12.39
N PHE A 74 18.20 7.24 12.21
CA PHE A 74 17.28 6.33 11.50
C PHE A 74 15.90 6.31 12.17
N TYR A 75 15.85 6.18 13.49
CA TYR A 75 14.57 6.17 14.23
C TYR A 75 13.81 7.50 14.20
N VAL A 76 14.53 8.63 14.09
CA VAL A 76 13.92 9.98 14.08
C VAL A 76 13.50 10.40 12.68
N THR A 77 14.31 10.08 11.67
CA THR A 77 14.18 10.63 10.30
C THR A 77 13.54 9.62 9.34
N GLY A 78 13.60 8.32 9.67
CA GLY A 78 12.87 7.27 8.95
C GLY A 78 13.34 7.00 7.53
N GLU A 79 14.65 7.09 7.25
CA GLU A 79 15.21 6.46 6.05
C GLU A 79 15.13 4.92 6.12
#